data_AF-A0A833LR54-F1
#
_entry.id   AF-A0A833LR54-F1
#
_cell.length_a   1.000
_cell.length_b   1.000
_cell.length_c   1.000
_cell.angle_alpha   90.00
_cell.angle_beta   90.00
_cell.angle_gamma   90.00
#
_symmetry.space_group_name_H-M   'P 1'
#
loop_
_entity.id
_entity.type
_entity.pdbx_description
1 polymer ?
#
loop_
_entity_poly.entity_id
_entity_poly.type
_entity_poly.pdbx_seq_one_letter_code
_entity_poly.pdbx_strand_id
1 'polypeptide(L)'
;MKFIRTAIAAAILGATALGAQAAVVNSADVGGFSTFQDTITGRVWLDMDNFFDAAATNGTTGAAMIAAAQNAGFTFALRSDVEQLLGSLPLGAGQWSSYASIMGYGIPRQLIWGMYDDSNGNPYGYAWAWSTNSEWDFQNNATDINVIQNGGSPGSVDMGIWAYQTGSINAVAEPGSLALIGLAMAGLGALRRRKQQAG
;
A
#
# COMPACT_ATOMS: atom_id res chain seq x y z
N MET A 1 51.42 -36.24 -7.91
CA MET A 1 50.02 -36.43 -8.32
C MET A 1 49.16 -36.71 -7.09
N LYS A 2 48.49 -35.68 -6.54
CA LYS A 2 47.41 -35.85 -5.55
C LYS A 2 46.73 -34.51 -5.29
N PHE A 3 45.40 -34.52 -5.40
CA PHE A 3 44.40 -33.53 -4.95
C PHE A 3 44.11 -32.30 -5.83
N ILE A 4 43.47 -32.54 -6.99
CA ILE A 4 42.48 -31.61 -7.57
C ILE A 4 41.10 -32.14 -7.18
N ARG A 5 40.55 -31.70 -6.05
CA ARG A 5 39.11 -31.83 -5.75
C ARG A 5 38.66 -30.63 -4.92
N THR A 6 37.44 -30.19 -5.18
CA THR A 6 36.63 -29.24 -4.39
C THR A 6 36.79 -27.75 -4.71
N ALA A 7 36.18 -27.31 -5.82
CA ALA A 7 35.74 -25.92 -5.98
C ALA A 7 34.60 -25.81 -7.01
N ILE A 8 33.50 -26.54 -6.81
CA ILE A 8 32.23 -26.28 -7.53
C ILE A 8 31.09 -26.45 -6.53
N ALA A 9 30.84 -25.42 -5.71
CA ALA A 9 29.65 -25.36 -4.84
C ALA A 9 29.31 -23.92 -4.39
N ALA A 10 29.57 -22.91 -5.23
CA ALA A 10 29.30 -21.50 -4.86
C ALA A 10 28.75 -20.68 -6.05
N ALA A 11 27.91 -21.30 -6.89
CA ALA A 11 27.34 -20.62 -8.06
C ALA A 11 25.82 -20.87 -8.21
N ILE A 12 25.12 -21.24 -7.14
CA ILE A 12 23.65 -21.40 -7.14
C ILE A 12 23.08 -20.75 -5.87
N LEU A 13 23.18 -19.43 -5.76
CA LEU A 13 22.50 -18.65 -4.71
C LEU A 13 22.31 -17.18 -5.10
N GLY A 14 22.26 -16.89 -6.40
CA GLY A 14 22.19 -15.51 -6.91
C GLY A 14 20.99 -15.21 -7.83
N ALA A 15 20.03 -16.13 -7.97
CA ALA A 15 19.01 -16.03 -9.03
C ALA A 15 17.55 -16.01 -8.56
N THR A 16 17.25 -15.73 -7.28
CA THR A 16 15.85 -15.65 -6.80
C THR A 16 15.47 -14.34 -6.13
N ALA A 17 16.32 -13.31 -6.16
CA ALA A 17 15.93 -11.96 -5.73
C ALA A 17 15.26 -11.16 -6.87
N LEU A 18 14.37 -11.79 -7.64
CA LEU A 18 13.28 -11.03 -8.26
C LEU A 18 12.27 -10.83 -7.13
N GLY A 19 12.54 -9.86 -6.26
CA GLY A 19 11.63 -9.51 -5.19
C GLY A 19 10.29 -9.17 -5.81
N ALA A 20 9.24 -9.89 -5.41
CA ALA A 20 7.88 -9.41 -5.61
C ALA A 20 7.79 -8.06 -4.88
N GLN A 21 7.95 -6.97 -5.61
CA GLN A 21 7.76 -5.63 -5.05
C GLN A 21 6.27 -5.50 -4.81
N ALA A 22 5.87 -5.53 -3.54
CA ALA A 22 4.50 -5.20 -3.18
C ALA A 22 4.27 -3.75 -3.60
N ALA A 23 3.32 -3.52 -4.52
CA ALA A 23 3.00 -2.18 -5.01
C ALA A 23 2.45 -1.28 -3.89
N VAL A 24 1.94 -1.87 -2.81
CA VAL A 24 1.58 -1.18 -1.56
C VAL A 24 2.16 -1.89 -0.34
N VAL A 25 2.47 -1.12 0.69
CA VAL A 25 2.93 -1.61 2.01
C VAL A 25 2.33 -0.75 3.12
N ASN A 26 2.15 -1.29 4.33
CA ASN A 26 1.76 -0.47 5.48
C ASN A 26 2.82 0.61 5.75
N SER A 27 2.34 1.79 6.13
CA SER A 27 3.17 2.95 6.46
C SER A 27 2.91 3.39 7.91
N ALA A 28 3.68 4.35 8.41
CA ALA A 28 3.45 4.94 9.72
C ALA A 28 2.18 5.79 9.72
N ASP A 29 1.47 5.82 10.84
CA ASP A 29 0.30 6.68 11.00
C ASP A 29 0.66 8.16 10.82
N VAL A 30 -0.24 8.92 10.19
CA VAL A 30 -0.07 10.35 9.95
C VAL A 30 -1.28 11.11 10.46
N GLY A 31 -1.06 12.06 11.37
CA GLY A 31 -2.15 12.87 11.94
C GLY A 31 -3.20 12.05 12.71
N GLY A 32 -2.85 10.85 13.17
CA GLY A 32 -3.77 9.92 13.85
C GLY A 32 -4.55 8.98 12.91
N PHE A 33 -4.25 9.00 11.61
CA PHE A 33 -4.82 8.08 10.62
C PHE A 33 -3.84 6.97 10.29
N SER A 34 -4.33 5.75 10.14
CA SER A 34 -3.55 4.64 9.59
C SER A 34 -3.35 4.84 8.09
N THR A 35 -2.22 4.39 7.57
CA THR A 35 -1.82 4.65 6.18
C THR A 35 -1.08 3.49 5.53
N PHE A 36 -1.11 3.48 4.20
CA PHE A 36 -0.26 2.64 3.37
C PHE A 36 0.54 3.48 2.38
N GLN A 37 1.71 2.99 1.98
CA GLN A 37 2.55 3.61 0.97
C GLN A 37 2.38 2.89 -0.37
N ASP A 38 2.12 3.64 -1.43
CA ASP A 38 2.36 3.23 -2.80
C ASP A 38 3.86 3.28 -3.10
N THR A 39 4.46 2.11 -3.33
CA THR A 39 5.92 2.00 -3.52
C THR A 39 6.39 2.45 -4.90
N ILE A 40 5.46 2.64 -5.84
CA ILE A 40 5.76 3.10 -7.21
C ILE A 40 5.81 4.62 -7.25
N THR A 41 4.82 5.29 -6.66
CA THR A 41 4.75 6.77 -6.68
C THR A 41 5.40 7.41 -5.45
N GLY A 42 5.62 6.64 -4.38
CA GLY A 42 6.11 7.14 -3.11
C GLY A 42 5.05 7.92 -2.31
N ARG A 43 3.78 7.86 -2.72
CA ARG A 43 2.66 8.52 -2.01
C ARG A 43 2.25 7.70 -0.78
N VAL A 44 1.94 8.39 0.31
CA VAL A 44 1.29 7.80 1.49
C VAL A 44 -0.21 8.05 1.38
N TRP A 45 -1.00 6.99 1.36
CA TRP A 45 -2.45 7.00 1.23
C TRP A 45 -3.10 6.69 2.57
N LEU A 46 -4.24 7.30 2.86
CA LEU A 46 -5.09 6.88 3.97
C LEU A 46 -5.54 5.43 3.76
N ASP A 47 -5.56 4.64 4.83
CA ASP A 47 -6.32 3.39 4.80
C ASP A 47 -7.82 3.69 4.67
N MET A 48 -8.53 2.82 3.98
CA MET A 48 -9.94 2.99 3.64
C MET A 48 -10.85 2.85 4.87
N ASP A 49 -10.40 2.15 5.91
CA ASP A 49 -11.19 1.86 7.12
C ASP A 49 -11.06 2.92 8.23
N ASN A 50 -10.24 3.97 8.02
CA ASN A 50 -10.12 5.10 8.95
C ASN A 50 -11.47 5.77 9.30
N PHE A 51 -12.44 5.71 8.38
CA PHE A 51 -13.78 6.27 8.56
C PHE A 51 -14.88 5.20 8.56
N PHE A 52 -14.51 3.92 8.71
CA PHE A 52 -15.47 2.83 8.72
C PHE A 52 -16.51 3.05 9.83
N ASP A 53 -17.79 2.88 9.48
CA ASP A 53 -18.95 3.12 10.35
C ASP A 53 -19.11 4.53 10.94
N ALA A 54 -18.26 5.50 10.57
CA ALA A 54 -18.34 6.86 11.11
C ALA A 54 -19.72 7.50 10.83
N ALA A 55 -20.24 7.35 9.60
CA ALA A 55 -21.56 7.88 9.26
C ALA A 55 -22.68 7.33 10.16
N ALA A 56 -22.70 6.01 10.39
CA ALA A 56 -23.69 5.37 11.25
C ALA A 56 -23.48 5.70 12.74
N THR A 57 -22.23 5.89 13.18
CA THR A 57 -21.87 6.07 14.59
C THR A 57 -22.07 7.51 15.07
N ASN A 58 -21.67 8.48 14.25
CA ASN A 58 -21.62 9.89 14.66
C ASN A 58 -22.09 10.87 13.57
N GLY A 59 -22.66 10.39 12.45
CA GLY A 59 -23.17 11.23 11.38
C GLY A 59 -22.08 11.87 10.52
N THR A 60 -20.86 11.33 10.52
CA THR A 60 -19.77 11.82 9.66
C THR A 60 -20.18 11.76 8.19
N THR A 61 -20.06 12.89 7.50
CA THR A 61 -20.31 13.02 6.06
C THR A 61 -19.00 12.93 5.26
N GLY A 62 -19.08 12.76 3.94
CA GLY A 62 -17.90 12.76 3.07
C GLY A 62 -17.13 14.09 3.14
N ALA A 63 -17.85 15.20 3.25
CA ALA A 63 -17.23 16.52 3.46
C ALA A 63 -16.43 16.59 4.77
N ALA A 64 -16.95 15.97 5.85
CA ALA A 64 -16.23 15.90 7.13
C ALA A 64 -14.99 14.99 7.04
N MET A 65 -15.06 13.87 6.32
CA MET A 65 -13.91 13.00 6.07
C MET A 65 -12.80 13.74 5.30
N ILE A 66 -13.17 14.45 4.23
CA ILE A 66 -12.25 15.26 3.42
C ILE A 66 -11.60 16.35 4.26
N ALA A 67 -12.39 17.10 5.04
CA ALA A 67 -11.87 18.14 5.91
C ALA A 67 -10.90 17.58 6.98
N ALA A 68 -11.21 16.42 7.57
CA ALA A 68 -10.35 15.76 8.54
C ALA A 68 -9.01 15.32 7.91
N ALA A 69 -9.05 14.72 6.72
CA ALA A 69 -7.86 14.34 5.96
C ALA A 69 -7.00 15.55 5.59
N GLN A 70 -7.62 16.63 5.09
CA GLN A 70 -6.93 17.87 4.73
C GLN A 70 -6.27 18.53 5.95
N ASN A 71 -6.92 18.52 7.12
CA ASN A 71 -6.34 19.02 8.37
C ASN A 71 -5.13 18.20 8.82
N ALA A 72 -5.06 16.91 8.48
CA ALA A 72 -3.89 16.07 8.70
C ALA A 72 -2.82 16.20 7.59
N GLY A 73 -3.03 17.07 6.59
CA GLY A 73 -2.10 17.35 5.51
C GLY A 73 -2.29 16.51 4.25
N PHE A 74 -3.34 15.68 4.18
CA PHE A 74 -3.65 14.89 3.00
C PHE A 74 -4.33 15.73 1.92
N THR A 75 -4.07 15.37 0.67
CA THR A 75 -4.77 15.86 -0.52
C THR A 75 -5.85 14.87 -0.89
N PHE A 76 -7.09 15.33 -1.05
CA PHE A 76 -8.16 14.51 -1.58
C PHE A 76 -7.85 14.17 -3.04
N ALA A 77 -7.86 12.87 -3.36
CA ALA A 77 -7.28 12.39 -4.60
C ALA A 77 -8.18 12.69 -5.80
N LEU A 78 -7.58 13.09 -6.92
CA LEU A 78 -8.26 13.12 -8.20
C LEU A 78 -8.43 11.70 -8.73
N ARG A 79 -9.42 11.50 -9.62
CA ARG A 79 -9.60 10.24 -10.35
C ARG A 79 -8.29 9.70 -10.95
N SER A 80 -7.50 10.56 -11.58
CA SER A 80 -6.24 10.16 -12.21
C SER A 80 -5.20 9.64 -11.21
N ASP A 81 -5.21 10.15 -9.97
CA ASP A 81 -4.32 9.68 -8.92
C ASP A 81 -4.74 8.28 -8.43
N VAL A 82 -6.05 8.06 -8.32
CA VAL A 82 -6.60 6.75 -7.94
C VAL A 82 -6.38 5.72 -9.07
N GLU A 83 -6.57 6.09 -10.32
CA GLU A 83 -6.26 5.23 -11.48
C GLU A 83 -4.78 4.84 -11.52
N GLN A 84 -3.87 5.76 -11.17
CA GLN A 84 -2.44 5.46 -11.09
C GLN A 84 -2.14 4.43 -9.98
N LEU A 85 -2.70 4.62 -8.79
CA LEU A 85 -2.55 3.68 -7.68
C LEU A 85 -3.12 2.31 -8.05
N LEU A 86 -4.40 2.25 -8.41
CA LEU A 86 -5.13 0.99 -8.61
C LEU A 86 -4.67 0.26 -9.88
N GLY A 87 -4.17 0.97 -10.88
CA GLY A 87 -3.52 0.38 -12.05
C GLY A 87 -2.25 -0.42 -11.72
N SER A 88 -1.63 -0.16 -10.57
CA SER A 88 -0.50 -0.96 -10.07
C SER A 88 -0.91 -2.17 -9.21
N LEU A 89 -2.22 -2.32 -8.94
CA LEU A 89 -2.78 -3.30 -8.02
C LEU A 89 -3.72 -4.28 -8.74
N PRO A 90 -3.24 -5.13 -9.66
CA PRO A 90 -4.10 -6.04 -10.41
C PRO A 90 -4.76 -7.08 -9.50
N LEU A 91 -6.06 -7.32 -9.68
CA LEU A 91 -6.86 -8.25 -8.88
C LEU A 91 -7.03 -9.64 -9.51
N GLY A 92 -6.59 -9.83 -10.76
CA GLY A 92 -6.89 -11.01 -11.59
C GLY A 92 -6.32 -12.36 -11.14
N ALA A 93 -5.55 -12.44 -10.07
CA ALA A 93 -5.02 -13.69 -9.50
C ALA A 93 -5.28 -13.84 -7.99
N GLY A 94 -6.32 -13.20 -7.46
CA GLY A 94 -6.73 -13.33 -6.06
C GLY A 94 -5.94 -12.47 -5.07
N GLN A 95 -5.28 -11.41 -5.56
CA GLN A 95 -4.50 -10.48 -4.74
C GLN A 95 -5.36 -9.61 -3.81
N TRP A 96 -6.68 -9.57 -4.02
CA TRP A 96 -7.60 -8.72 -3.26
C TRP A 96 -7.39 -8.84 -1.74
N SER A 97 -7.23 -10.06 -1.21
CA SER A 97 -7.05 -10.28 0.24
C SER A 97 -5.76 -9.67 0.77
N SER A 98 -4.70 -9.64 -0.05
CA SER A 98 -3.43 -9.02 0.31
C SER A 98 -3.56 -7.50 0.32
N TYR A 99 -4.23 -6.92 -0.68
CA TYR A 99 -4.50 -5.48 -0.71
C TYR A 99 -5.44 -5.05 0.41
N ALA A 100 -6.51 -5.78 0.65
CA ALA A 100 -7.46 -5.54 1.74
C ALA A 100 -6.79 -5.56 3.12
N SER A 101 -5.78 -6.41 3.32
CA SER A 101 -5.02 -6.47 4.58
C SER A 101 -4.10 -5.26 4.82
N ILE A 102 -3.81 -4.49 3.78
CA ILE A 102 -2.94 -3.31 3.82
C ILE A 102 -3.76 -2.02 3.77
N MET A 103 -4.70 -1.94 2.83
CA MET A 103 -5.48 -0.74 2.54
C MET A 103 -6.73 -0.62 3.42
N GLY A 104 -7.05 -1.64 4.22
CA GLY A 104 -8.32 -1.73 4.94
C GLY A 104 -9.48 -2.16 4.03
N TYR A 105 -10.49 -2.79 4.64
CA TYR A 105 -11.72 -3.19 3.94
C TYR A 105 -12.91 -3.24 4.89
N GLY A 106 -14.12 -3.07 4.37
CA GLY A 106 -15.35 -3.10 5.16
C GLY A 106 -15.77 -4.53 5.53
N ILE A 107 -15.87 -4.83 6.83
CA ILE A 107 -16.44 -6.08 7.35
C ILE A 107 -17.90 -5.85 7.75
N PRO A 108 -18.86 -6.69 7.31
CA PRO A 108 -18.70 -7.98 6.65
C PRO A 108 -18.74 -7.91 5.11
N ARG A 109 -18.78 -6.71 4.53
CA ARG A 109 -19.03 -6.51 3.09
C ARG A 109 -17.94 -7.07 2.18
N GLN A 110 -16.72 -7.28 2.69
CA GLN A 110 -15.57 -7.68 1.88
C GLN A 110 -15.35 -6.74 0.69
N LEU A 111 -15.36 -5.45 0.99
CA LEU A 111 -15.31 -4.37 0.02
C LEU A 111 -14.19 -3.40 0.39
N ILE A 112 -13.32 -3.11 -0.57
CA ILE A 112 -12.45 -1.92 -0.53
C ILE A 112 -13.17 -0.85 -1.34
N TRP A 113 -13.39 0.32 -0.76
CA TRP A 113 -14.15 1.40 -1.39
C TRP A 113 -13.62 2.76 -0.95
N GLY A 114 -13.76 3.77 -1.80
CA GLY A 114 -13.47 5.15 -1.40
C GLY A 114 -13.96 6.15 -2.43
N MET A 115 -14.34 7.34 -1.95
CA MET A 115 -14.65 8.48 -2.82
C MET A 115 -13.38 9.15 -3.35
N TYR A 116 -13.47 9.75 -4.54
CA TYR A 116 -12.43 10.60 -5.13
C TYR A 116 -13.04 11.82 -5.82
N ASP A 117 -12.21 12.83 -6.09
CA ASP A 117 -12.57 13.99 -6.90
C ASP A 117 -12.55 13.64 -8.39
N ASP A 118 -13.71 13.63 -9.03
CA ASP A 118 -13.86 13.32 -10.46
C ASP A 118 -13.79 14.58 -11.35
N SER A 119 -13.41 15.73 -10.76
CA SER A 119 -13.30 17.05 -11.40
C SER A 119 -14.61 17.63 -11.95
N ASN A 120 -15.77 16.98 -11.70
CA ASN A 120 -17.08 17.50 -12.07
C ASN A 120 -17.75 18.25 -10.90
N GLY A 121 -17.12 18.27 -9.73
CA GLY A 121 -17.65 18.86 -8.52
C GLY A 121 -18.54 17.86 -7.76
N ASN A 122 -19.70 18.33 -7.30
CA ASN A 122 -20.71 17.47 -6.68
C ASN A 122 -21.73 17.07 -7.77
N PRO A 123 -21.94 15.77 -8.05
CA PRO A 123 -21.52 14.60 -7.26
C PRO A 123 -20.11 14.06 -7.54
N TYR A 124 -19.52 13.46 -6.49
CA TYR A 124 -18.18 12.87 -6.50
C TYR A 124 -18.20 11.45 -7.09
N GLY A 125 -17.03 10.97 -7.48
CA GLY A 125 -16.83 9.60 -7.93
C GLY A 125 -16.41 8.67 -6.80
N TYR A 126 -16.46 7.37 -7.05
CA TYR A 126 -15.88 6.35 -6.17
C TYR A 126 -15.21 5.22 -6.97
N ALA A 127 -14.23 4.60 -6.33
CA ALA A 127 -13.53 3.41 -6.83
C ALA A 127 -13.65 2.29 -5.81
N TRP A 128 -13.82 1.06 -6.27
CA TRP A 128 -14.06 -0.07 -5.38
C TRP A 128 -13.65 -1.41 -5.98
N ALA A 129 -13.55 -2.41 -5.11
CA ALA A 129 -13.49 -3.82 -5.49
C ALA A 129 -14.05 -4.70 -4.37
N TRP A 130 -14.96 -5.60 -4.71
CA TRP A 130 -15.37 -6.69 -3.82
C TRP A 130 -14.31 -7.80 -3.83
N SER A 131 -14.31 -8.66 -2.81
CA SER A 131 -13.42 -9.82 -2.75
C SER A 131 -13.54 -10.80 -3.92
N THR A 132 -14.64 -10.73 -4.67
CA THR A 132 -14.93 -11.55 -5.85
C THR A 132 -14.57 -10.85 -7.17
N ASN A 133 -14.21 -9.56 -7.15
CA ASN A 133 -13.83 -8.83 -8.34
C ASN A 133 -12.47 -9.30 -8.88
N SER A 134 -12.34 -9.32 -10.20
CA SER A 134 -11.06 -9.49 -10.90
C SER A 134 -10.43 -8.17 -11.34
N GLU A 135 -11.17 -7.05 -11.20
CA GLU A 135 -10.78 -5.70 -11.65
C GLU A 135 -11.33 -4.65 -10.69
N TRP A 136 -10.68 -3.48 -10.64
CA TRP A 136 -11.17 -2.31 -9.92
C TRP A 136 -12.26 -1.62 -10.72
N ASP A 137 -13.36 -1.31 -10.06
CA ASP A 137 -14.47 -0.58 -10.66
C ASP A 137 -14.36 0.92 -10.34
N PHE A 138 -14.83 1.74 -11.27
CA PHE A 138 -14.88 3.19 -11.13
C PHE A 138 -16.24 3.72 -11.58
N GLN A 139 -16.79 4.65 -10.82
CA GLN A 139 -18.00 5.37 -11.20
C GLN A 139 -17.82 6.84 -10.89
N ASN A 140 -17.99 7.68 -11.92
CA ASN A 140 -18.02 9.14 -11.78
C ASN A 140 -19.45 9.61 -11.47
N ASN A 141 -19.57 10.86 -10.99
CA ASN A 141 -20.84 11.54 -10.82
C ASN A 141 -21.86 10.69 -10.03
N ALA A 142 -21.41 10.10 -8.93
CA ALA A 142 -22.07 8.93 -8.35
C ALA A 142 -22.84 9.24 -7.06
N THR A 143 -22.32 10.14 -6.22
CA THR A 143 -22.99 10.51 -4.95
C THR A 143 -22.75 11.95 -4.55
N ASP A 144 -23.72 12.53 -3.85
CA ASP A 144 -23.53 13.82 -3.17
C ASP A 144 -22.49 13.68 -2.06
N ILE A 145 -21.66 14.70 -1.87
CA ILE A 145 -20.58 14.69 -0.85
C ILE A 145 -21.06 14.48 0.58
N ASN A 146 -22.32 14.83 0.86
CA ASN A 146 -22.91 14.67 2.18
C ASN A 146 -23.61 13.31 2.35
N VAL A 147 -23.67 12.51 1.28
CA VAL A 147 -24.32 11.20 1.28
C VAL A 147 -23.26 10.11 1.28
N ILE A 148 -23.17 9.39 2.38
CA ILE A 148 -22.40 8.15 2.47
C ILE A 148 -23.32 6.99 2.07
N GLN A 149 -22.93 6.25 1.03
CA GLN A 149 -23.66 5.06 0.62
C GLN A 149 -23.71 4.05 1.77
N ASN A 150 -24.89 3.47 1.97
CA ASN A 150 -25.18 2.53 3.05
C ASN A 150 -24.84 3.05 4.48
N GLY A 151 -24.75 4.38 4.66
CA GLY A 151 -24.41 5.04 5.93
C GLY A 151 -25.43 4.92 7.07
N GLY A 152 -26.58 4.26 6.84
CA GLY A 152 -27.71 4.24 7.77
C GLY A 152 -27.66 3.15 8.85
N SER A 153 -26.74 2.18 8.74
CA SER A 153 -26.66 1.04 9.66
C SER A 153 -25.21 0.68 9.98
N PRO A 154 -24.86 0.42 11.26
CA PRO A 154 -23.53 -0.07 11.63
C PRO A 154 -23.16 -1.36 10.91
N GLY A 155 -21.87 -1.52 10.59
CA GLY A 155 -21.29 -2.63 9.85
C GLY A 155 -21.61 -2.63 8.35
N SER A 156 -22.34 -1.64 7.85
CA SER A 156 -22.78 -1.60 6.44
C SER A 156 -22.28 -0.39 5.67
N VAL A 157 -21.62 0.56 6.35
CA VAL A 157 -21.23 1.85 5.78
C VAL A 157 -20.13 1.67 4.73
N ASP A 158 -20.31 2.27 3.54
CA ASP A 158 -19.25 2.37 2.55
C ASP A 158 -18.05 3.13 3.14
N MET A 159 -16.85 2.73 2.74
CA MET A 159 -15.60 3.11 3.39
C MET A 159 -15.23 4.60 3.19
N GLY A 160 -14.02 5.01 3.54
CA GLY A 160 -13.61 6.41 3.55
C GLY A 160 -13.40 7.07 2.19
N ILE A 161 -12.25 7.71 2.04
CA ILE A 161 -11.89 8.54 0.90
C ILE A 161 -10.51 8.19 0.41
N TRP A 162 -10.29 8.30 -0.91
CA TRP A 162 -8.95 8.27 -1.47
C TRP A 162 -8.29 9.61 -1.21
N ALA A 163 -7.29 9.63 -0.34
CA ALA A 163 -6.50 10.82 -0.07
C ALA A 163 -5.05 10.43 0.20
N TYR A 164 -4.11 11.28 -0.23
CA TYR A 164 -2.68 10.99 -0.14
C TYR A 164 -1.84 12.20 0.29
N GLN A 165 -0.62 11.94 0.74
CA GLN A 165 0.44 12.92 0.92
C GLN A 165 1.58 12.68 -0.06
N THR A 166 2.25 13.77 -0.43
CA THR A 166 3.45 13.75 -1.27
C THR A 166 4.63 14.28 -0.45
N GLY A 167 5.68 13.49 -0.27
CA GLY A 167 6.86 13.88 0.52
C GLY A 167 7.75 12.69 0.88
N SER A 168 9.02 12.94 1.23
CA SER A 168 9.96 11.87 1.60
C SER A 168 9.48 11.13 2.84
N ILE A 169 9.01 9.91 2.60
CA ILE A 169 8.81 8.93 3.64
C ILE A 169 10.22 8.59 4.13
N ASN A 170 10.46 8.74 5.44
CA ASN A 170 11.63 8.15 6.07
C ASN A 170 11.51 6.65 5.83
N ALA A 171 12.10 6.16 4.74
CA ALA A 171 12.14 4.75 4.42
C ALA A 171 12.56 4.05 5.71
N VAL A 172 11.68 3.19 6.23
CA VAL A 172 12.03 2.32 7.34
C VAL A 172 13.37 1.70 6.97
N ALA A 173 14.39 1.97 7.79
CA ALA A 173 15.75 1.56 7.50
C ALA A 173 15.73 0.10 7.05
N GLU A 174 16.27 -0.17 5.86
CA GLU A 174 16.26 -1.51 5.28
C GLU A 174 16.65 -2.53 6.36
N PRO A 175 15.92 -3.66 6.48
CA PRO A 175 16.20 -4.62 7.53
C PRO A 175 17.70 -4.96 7.50
N GLY A 176 18.35 -4.93 8.68
CA GLY A 176 19.81 -5.08 8.85
C GLY A 176 20.43 -6.33 8.21
N SER A 177 19.62 -7.21 7.65
CA SER A 177 19.96 -8.25 6.68
C SER A 177 20.93 -7.79 5.58
N LEU A 178 20.73 -6.60 4.98
CA LEU A 178 21.64 -6.11 3.94
C LEU A 178 23.01 -5.70 4.49
N ALA A 179 23.03 -5.09 5.68
CA ALA A 179 24.26 -4.80 6.40
C ALA A 179 25.01 -6.10 6.81
N LEU A 180 24.28 -7.14 7.21
CA LEU A 180 24.85 -8.45 7.54
C LEU A 180 25.47 -9.13 6.32
N ILE A 181 24.82 -9.05 5.15
CA ILE A 181 25.35 -9.59 3.89
C ILE A 181 26.63 -8.84 3.48
N GLY A 182 26.65 -7.51 3.62
CA GLY A 182 27.84 -6.68 3.36
C GLY A 182 29.02 -7.04 4.26
N LEU A 183 28.78 -7.22 5.57
CA LEU A 183 29.80 -7.64 6.54
C LEU A 183 30.28 -9.07 6.29
N ALA A 184 29.38 -10.00 5.96
CA ALA A 184 29.73 -11.38 5.63
C ALA A 184 30.65 -11.44 4.40
N MET A 185 30.36 -10.66 3.36
CA MET A 185 31.17 -10.57 2.15
C MET A 185 32.56 -9.95 2.39
N ALA A 186 32.63 -8.89 3.21
CA ALA A 186 33.89 -8.27 3.60
C ALA A 186 34.76 -9.24 4.43
N GLY A 187 34.15 -9.99 5.35
CA GLY A 187 34.82 -11.03 6.14
C GLY A 187 35.40 -12.16 5.28
N LEU A 188 34.65 -12.64 4.28
CA LEU A 188 35.13 -13.65 3.32
C LEU A 188 36.31 -13.16 2.47
N GLY A 189 36.32 -11.88 2.08
CA GLY A 189 37.44 -11.26 1.35
C GLY A 189 38.73 -11.19 2.18
N ALA A 190 38.62 -10.84 3.47
CA ALA A 190 39.77 -10.75 4.37
C ALA A 190 40.40 -12.13 4.67
N LEU A 191 39.57 -13.17 4.80
CA LEU A 191 40.01 -14.55 5.00
C LEU A 191 40.80 -15.10 3.79
N ARG A 192 40.41 -14.71 2.57
CA ARG A 192 41.09 -15.16 1.34
C ARG A 192 42.48 -14.53 1.16
N ARG A 193 42.67 -13.26 1.55
CA ARG A 193 43.99 -12.59 1.48
C ARG A 193 45.00 -13.16 2.46
N ARG A 194 44.59 -13.46 3.70
CA ARG A 194 45.50 -14.06 4.69
C ARG A 194 46.06 -15.41 4.26
N LYS A 195 45.27 -16.20 3.50
CA LYS A 195 45.71 -17.51 2.99
C LYS A 195 46.73 -17.42 1.85
N GLN A 196 46.81 -16.28 1.14
CA GLN A 196 47.77 -16.06 0.05
C GLN A 196 49.12 -15.47 0.52
N GLN A 197 49.18 -14.91 1.74
CA GLN A 197 50.40 -14.35 2.32
C GLN A 197 51.13 -15.30 3.27
N ALA A 198 50.57 -16.49 3.53
CA ALA A 198 51.11 -17.48 4.46
C ALA A 198 51.66 -18.74 3.75
N GLY A 199 51.95 -18.66 2.46
CA GLY A 199 52.64 -19.68 1.66
C GLY A 199 53.77 -19.06 0.88
#